data_AF-A0A7S1J1V7-F1
#
_entry.id   AF-A0A7S1J1V7-F1
#
_cell.length_a   1.000
_cell.length_b   1.000
_cell.length_c   1.000
_cell.angle_alpha   90.00
_cell.angle_beta   90.00
_cell.angle_gamma   90.00
#
_symmetry.space_group_name_H-M   'P 1'
#
loop_
_entity.id
_entity.type
_entity.pdbx_description
1 polymer ?
#
loop_
_entity_poly.entity_id
_entity_poly.type
_entity_poly.pdbx_seq_one_letter_code
_entity_poly.pdbx_strand_id
1 'polypeptide(L)'
;FFDMGCGNSNANVATDQSAGGARQQSLSPAENGHHVIQDRIAASAVEWVAMNAKLDTGVAVDREYAIGFIADQDQDSKVAEDRWQSFFGQGLLRRKGSKYTITMQDPHKVWSGRGDKSGRGMELSLLHCFGGKLLTACDRTGDVYEICKGRGPEDEGSDNAYHLKTLTTMGEDAQPVTLLLGDGSNPKKPLKCEWSTVKDEQLVVGSTGKERTDDDGNVVHQGEMWVKTITTSWGVTNVDWIKNYNVLREVAKCPHGTGYMIHESACWSDVHERWFFFPRKLSRLPYDEVADHHKCINLMISCDAEFTPGSVLLQPYLTCLPSRGASDFFFIPNTNDTHIFVLRTEEGEAGMMSYASVIDLCGTILMEEQSVGAFKYEGAEVIDDFLADPVEF
;
A
#
# COMPACT_ATOMS: atom_id res chain seq x y z
N PHE A 1 -11.39 81.68 20.53
CA PHE A 1 -12.30 80.79 21.28
C PHE A 1 -11.94 79.36 20.91
N PHE A 2 -11.57 78.58 21.92
CA PHE A 2 -11.45 77.10 22.09
C PHE A 2 -12.09 76.21 21.00
N ASP A 3 -11.69 74.96 20.72
CA ASP A 3 -10.92 73.97 21.50
C ASP A 3 -10.39 72.83 20.59
N MET A 4 -9.57 71.98 21.22
CA MET A 4 -8.80 70.81 20.81
C MET A 4 -9.58 69.59 20.28
N GLY A 5 -8.83 68.70 19.62
CA GLY A 5 -9.19 67.30 19.39
C GLY A 5 -8.01 66.45 18.92
N CYS A 6 -7.15 66.02 19.85
CA CYS A 6 -6.14 64.99 19.63
C CYS A 6 -6.77 63.60 19.52
N GLY A 7 -6.29 62.77 18.58
CA GLY A 7 -6.58 61.34 18.51
C GLY A 7 -5.31 60.54 18.27
N ASN A 8 -4.81 59.89 19.31
CA ASN A 8 -3.72 58.91 19.29
C ASN A 8 -4.10 57.68 18.45
N SER A 9 -3.23 57.25 17.55
CA SER A 9 -3.21 55.86 17.07
C SER A 9 -1.86 55.23 17.43
N ASN A 10 -1.86 54.45 18.51
CA ASN A 10 -0.74 53.59 18.90
C ASN A 10 -0.49 52.55 17.81
N ALA A 11 0.73 52.54 17.29
CA ALA A 11 1.27 51.45 16.50
C ALA A 11 1.59 50.27 17.43
N ASN A 12 0.78 49.22 17.38
CA ASN A 12 1.15 47.92 17.92
C ASN A 12 1.87 47.12 16.83
N VAL A 13 3.18 47.02 17.00
CA VAL A 13 4.05 46.06 16.31
C VAL A 13 3.67 44.68 16.84
N ALA A 14 2.91 43.91 16.05
CA ALA A 14 2.67 42.50 16.32
C ALA A 14 3.89 41.70 15.85
N THR A 15 4.53 41.06 16.81
CA THR A 15 5.64 40.13 16.64
C THR A 15 5.24 38.93 15.80
N ASP A 16 5.99 38.69 14.72
CA ASP A 16 5.93 37.49 13.90
C ASP A 16 6.54 36.32 14.68
N GLN A 17 5.69 35.36 15.08
CA GLN A 17 6.09 34.05 15.58
C GLN A 17 5.51 33.00 14.64
N SER A 18 6.25 32.72 13.56
CA SER A 18 6.07 31.52 12.76
C SER A 18 6.63 30.31 13.54
N ALA A 19 5.77 29.63 14.30
CA ALA A 19 6.03 28.30 14.85
C ALA A 19 4.95 27.34 14.36
N GLY A 20 5.38 26.15 13.95
CA GLY A 20 4.64 25.13 13.18
C GLY A 20 3.15 24.98 13.53
N GLY A 21 2.30 25.32 12.56
CA GLY A 21 0.88 25.00 12.62
C GLY A 21 0.67 23.52 12.33
N ALA A 22 0.59 22.70 13.38
CA ALA A 22 -0.13 21.44 13.29
C ALA A 22 -1.58 21.79 12.90
N ARG A 23 -1.99 21.47 11.66
CA ARG A 23 -3.40 21.55 11.26
C ARG A 23 -4.17 20.65 12.23
N GLN A 24 -4.99 21.25 13.11
CA GLN A 24 -6.09 20.55 13.76
C GLN A 24 -7.01 20.05 12.64
N GLN A 25 -6.80 18.82 12.17
CA GLN A 25 -7.81 18.11 11.40
C GLN A 25 -9.03 17.97 12.32
N SER A 26 -10.16 18.52 11.92
CA SER A 26 -11.42 18.33 12.64
C SER A 26 -11.67 16.83 12.73
N LEU A 27 -11.57 16.27 13.95
CA LEU A 27 -11.82 14.86 14.20
C LEU A 27 -13.23 14.53 13.73
N SER A 28 -13.33 13.77 12.64
CA SER A 28 -14.62 13.29 12.16
C SER A 28 -15.28 12.47 13.28
N PRO A 29 -16.55 12.75 13.63
CA PRO A 29 -17.31 11.93 14.56
C PRO A 29 -17.72 10.58 13.95
N ALA A 30 -17.36 10.31 12.68
CA ALA A 30 -17.58 9.04 12.05
C ALA A 30 -16.98 7.90 12.87
N GLU A 31 -17.67 6.76 12.89
CA GLU A 31 -17.32 5.61 13.72
C GLU A 31 -15.91 5.06 13.44
N ASN A 32 -15.40 5.22 12.22
CA ASN A 32 -14.06 4.83 11.81
C ASN A 32 -13.01 5.95 12.04
N GLY A 33 -13.41 7.10 12.56
CA GLY A 33 -12.54 8.23 12.86
C GLY A 33 -11.55 7.99 14.02
N HIS A 34 -10.59 8.90 14.15
CA HIS A 34 -9.51 8.79 15.12
C HIS A 34 -9.88 9.22 16.55
N HIS A 35 -11.08 9.78 16.77
CA HIS A 35 -11.50 10.30 18.08
C HIS A 35 -11.43 9.24 19.20
N VAL A 36 -11.70 7.96 18.90
CA VAL A 36 -11.60 6.88 19.88
C VAL A 36 -10.17 6.44 20.20
N ILE A 37 -9.19 6.74 19.34
CA ILE A 37 -7.78 6.34 19.50
C ILE A 37 -6.84 7.53 19.71
N GLN A 38 -7.37 8.74 19.95
CA GLN A 38 -6.59 9.97 20.09
C GLN A 38 -5.49 9.87 21.17
N ASP A 39 -5.77 9.21 22.29
CA ASP A 39 -4.80 9.06 23.38
C ASP A 39 -3.62 8.19 22.94
N ARG A 40 -3.88 7.14 22.13
CA ARG A 40 -2.83 6.27 21.60
C ARG A 40 -2.01 6.99 20.54
N ILE A 41 -2.64 7.81 19.70
CA ILE A 41 -1.94 8.65 18.72
C ILE A 41 -1.00 9.63 19.44
N ALA A 42 -1.51 10.34 20.45
CA ALA A 42 -0.72 11.28 21.25
C ALA A 42 0.46 10.57 21.94
N ALA A 43 0.23 9.38 22.49
CA ALA A 43 1.28 8.58 23.13
C ALA A 43 2.33 8.02 22.15
N SER A 44 2.03 7.97 20.84
CA SER A 44 2.96 7.45 19.82
C SER A 44 3.87 8.55 19.24
N ALA A 45 3.58 9.83 19.51
CA ALA A 45 4.16 10.94 18.77
C ALA A 45 5.69 11.05 18.93
N VAL A 46 6.23 10.75 20.11
CA VAL A 46 7.67 10.90 20.37
C VAL A 46 8.50 9.85 19.63
N GLU A 47 7.96 8.64 19.48
CA GLU A 47 8.58 7.53 18.76
C GLU A 47 8.61 7.79 17.26
N TRP A 48 7.53 8.34 16.69
CA TRP A 48 7.51 8.77 15.29
C TRP A 48 8.57 9.84 15.00
N VAL A 49 8.70 10.85 15.87
CA VAL A 49 9.74 11.86 15.77
C VAL A 49 11.14 11.25 15.87
N ALA A 50 11.34 10.31 16.80
CA ALA A 50 12.63 9.63 16.96
C ALA A 50 13.02 8.78 15.74
N MET A 51 12.06 8.07 15.13
CA MET A 51 12.31 7.34 13.88
C MET A 51 12.57 8.30 12.71
N ASN A 52 11.79 9.38 12.58
CA ASN A 52 11.96 10.36 11.50
C ASN A 52 13.31 11.10 11.57
N ALA A 53 13.86 11.28 12.78
CA ALA A 53 15.17 11.90 12.98
C ALA A 53 16.35 11.08 12.44
N LYS A 54 16.12 9.82 12.01
CA LYS A 54 17.15 8.99 11.37
C LYS A 54 17.42 9.36 9.90
N LEU A 55 16.69 10.33 9.32
CA LEU A 55 16.90 10.76 7.94
C LEU A 55 18.39 11.05 7.68
N ASP A 56 18.96 10.39 6.67
CA ASP A 56 20.33 10.65 6.27
C ASP A 56 20.41 12.01 5.54
N THR A 57 20.95 13.00 6.23
CA THR A 57 21.14 14.36 5.69
C THR A 57 22.44 14.52 4.88
N GLY A 58 23.27 13.47 4.81
CA GLY A 58 24.57 13.46 4.11
C GLY A 58 24.51 12.97 2.66
N VAL A 59 23.39 12.40 2.20
CA VAL A 59 23.23 11.89 0.83
C VAL A 59 22.81 13.02 -0.13
N ALA A 60 23.29 12.95 -1.38
CA ALA A 60 22.88 13.86 -2.45
C ALA A 60 21.34 13.95 -2.51
N VAL A 61 20.83 15.16 -2.24
CA VAL A 61 19.40 15.43 -2.04
C VAL A 61 18.59 15.47 -3.34
N ASP A 62 19.27 15.49 -4.49
CA ASP A 62 18.66 15.48 -5.81
C ASP A 62 18.92 14.11 -6.45
N ARG A 63 17.82 13.38 -6.71
CA ARG A 63 17.87 12.01 -7.24
C ARG A 63 16.56 11.70 -7.96
N GLU A 64 16.63 10.81 -8.93
CA GLU A 64 15.47 10.28 -9.64
C GLU A 64 15.36 8.77 -9.37
N TYR A 65 14.12 8.28 -9.30
CA TYR A 65 13.78 6.87 -9.09
C TYR A 65 12.75 6.47 -10.14
N ALA A 66 13.06 5.45 -10.94
CA ALA A 66 12.08 4.77 -11.78
C ALA A 66 11.14 3.95 -10.88
N ILE A 67 9.84 4.16 -11.04
CA ILE A 67 8.80 3.47 -10.28
C ILE A 67 7.92 2.68 -11.25
N GLY A 68 7.62 1.44 -10.89
CA GLY A 68 6.61 0.61 -11.53
C GLY A 68 5.28 0.66 -10.79
N PHE A 69 4.20 0.46 -11.52
CA PHE A 69 2.84 0.35 -10.98
C PHE A 69 2.15 -0.84 -11.64
N ILE A 70 1.36 -1.61 -10.90
CA ILE A 70 0.56 -2.70 -11.46
C ILE A 70 -0.92 -2.52 -11.14
N ALA A 71 -1.76 -2.67 -12.17
CA ALA A 71 -3.19 -2.42 -12.06
C ALA A 71 -3.96 -3.69 -11.71
N ASP A 72 -4.95 -3.54 -10.84
CA ASP A 72 -6.07 -4.45 -10.73
C ASP A 72 -7.30 -3.75 -11.35
N GLN A 73 -8.03 -4.44 -12.22
CA GLN A 73 -9.24 -3.91 -12.87
C GLN A 73 -10.49 -4.70 -12.44
N ASP A 74 -10.38 -5.49 -11.38
CA ASP A 74 -11.43 -6.38 -10.92
C ASP A 74 -11.96 -7.24 -12.11
N GLN A 75 -13.27 -7.24 -12.32
CA GLN A 75 -13.93 -8.01 -13.38
C GLN A 75 -13.65 -7.47 -14.79
N ASP A 76 -13.25 -6.20 -14.93
CA ASP A 76 -12.95 -5.57 -16.23
C ASP A 76 -11.62 -6.06 -16.81
N SER A 77 -10.85 -6.84 -16.04
CA SER A 77 -9.68 -7.57 -16.52
C SER A 77 -10.00 -8.56 -17.66
N LYS A 78 -11.21 -9.11 -17.75
CA LYS A 78 -11.56 -10.11 -18.77
C LYS A 78 -11.81 -9.47 -20.13
N VAL A 79 -10.93 -9.75 -21.10
CA VAL A 79 -11.00 -9.19 -22.47
C VAL A 79 -11.37 -10.21 -23.55
N ALA A 80 -11.28 -11.51 -23.25
CA ALA A 80 -11.80 -12.60 -24.09
C ALA A 80 -12.13 -13.84 -23.23
N GLU A 81 -12.62 -14.93 -23.85
CA GLU A 81 -12.99 -16.17 -23.16
C GLU A 81 -11.89 -16.70 -22.23
N ASP A 82 -10.67 -16.81 -22.79
CA ASP A 82 -9.45 -17.27 -22.12
C ASP A 82 -8.37 -16.18 -22.11
N ARG A 83 -8.76 -14.92 -21.89
CA ARG A 83 -7.80 -13.81 -21.84
C ARG A 83 -8.20 -12.77 -20.82
N TRP A 84 -7.32 -12.55 -19.85
CA TRP A 84 -7.40 -11.48 -18.88
C TRP A 84 -6.21 -10.54 -19.05
N GLN A 85 -6.42 -9.25 -18.84
CA GLN A 85 -5.44 -8.19 -19.08
C GLN A 85 -5.34 -7.26 -17.87
N SER A 86 -4.12 -6.85 -17.55
CA SER A 86 -3.78 -5.79 -16.61
C SER A 86 -2.88 -4.74 -17.30
N PHE A 87 -2.51 -3.70 -16.56
CA PHE A 87 -1.66 -2.61 -17.01
C PHE A 87 -0.46 -2.45 -16.08
N PHE A 88 0.73 -2.52 -16.65
CA PHE A 88 1.99 -2.17 -15.99
C PHE A 88 2.34 -0.72 -16.33
N GLY A 89 2.16 0.18 -15.35
CA GLY A 89 2.51 1.59 -15.46
C GLY A 89 3.96 1.86 -15.05
N GLN A 90 4.54 2.93 -15.56
CA GLN A 90 5.87 3.39 -15.20
C GLN A 90 5.87 4.90 -14.94
N GLY A 91 6.71 5.34 -14.01
CA GLY A 91 6.85 6.75 -13.66
C GLY A 91 8.24 7.09 -13.15
N LEU A 92 8.57 8.39 -13.13
CA LEU A 92 9.82 8.92 -12.59
C LEU A 92 9.52 9.81 -11.39
N LEU A 93 9.93 9.36 -10.21
CA LEU A 93 9.88 10.17 -9.01
C LEU A 93 11.19 10.92 -8.87
N ARG A 94 11.12 12.25 -8.94
CA ARG A 94 12.27 13.14 -8.77
C ARG A 94 12.23 13.75 -7.39
N ARG A 95 13.29 13.53 -6.60
CA ARG A 95 13.58 14.26 -5.37
C ARG A 95 14.40 15.49 -5.71
N LYS A 96 14.00 16.64 -5.18
CA LYS A 96 14.77 17.88 -5.17
C LYS A 96 14.80 18.46 -3.76
N GLY A 97 15.93 18.37 -3.07
CA GLY A 97 16.00 18.70 -1.65
C GLY A 97 15.11 17.78 -0.80
N SER A 98 14.10 18.36 -0.14
CA SER A 98 13.08 17.63 0.64
C SER A 98 11.75 17.43 -0.10
N LYS A 99 11.65 17.89 -1.35
CA LYS A 99 10.40 17.83 -2.13
C LYS A 99 10.49 16.81 -3.25
N TYR A 100 9.34 16.28 -3.64
CA TYR A 100 9.22 15.31 -4.71
C TYR A 100 8.22 15.74 -5.78
N THR A 101 8.45 15.25 -7.00
CA THR A 101 7.51 15.34 -8.13
C THR A 101 7.50 14.00 -8.86
N ILE A 102 6.37 13.59 -9.42
CA ILE A 102 6.26 12.38 -10.24
C ILE A 102 5.80 12.72 -11.66
N THR A 103 6.33 12.03 -12.65
CA THR A 103 5.84 12.04 -14.04
C THR A 103 5.55 10.61 -14.48
N MET A 104 4.37 10.38 -15.04
CA MET A 104 3.93 9.05 -15.50
C MET A 104 4.10 8.89 -17.01
N GLN A 105 4.31 7.65 -17.44
CA GLN A 105 4.26 7.24 -18.85
C GLN A 105 2.94 6.52 -19.16
N ASP A 106 2.68 6.32 -20.45
CA ASP A 106 1.59 5.47 -20.89
C ASP A 106 1.85 4.03 -20.41
N PRO A 107 0.85 3.35 -19.80
CA PRO A 107 1.06 2.03 -19.27
C PRO A 107 1.10 0.97 -20.37
N HIS A 108 1.82 -0.11 -20.09
CA HIS A 108 1.92 -1.27 -20.96
C HIS A 108 0.85 -2.30 -20.62
N LYS A 109 0.28 -2.92 -21.64
CA LYS A 109 -0.64 -4.05 -21.45
C LYS A 109 0.15 -5.30 -21.12
N VAL A 110 -0.31 -6.03 -20.12
CA VAL A 110 0.14 -7.37 -19.78
C VAL A 110 -1.07 -8.28 -19.67
N TRP A 111 -0.93 -9.57 -19.98
CA TRP A 111 -2.08 -10.48 -19.99
C TRP A 111 -1.67 -11.90 -19.63
N SER A 112 -2.66 -12.71 -19.32
CA SER A 112 -2.52 -14.15 -19.08
C SER A 112 -3.77 -14.88 -19.57
N GLY A 113 -3.59 -16.12 -20.01
CA GLY A 113 -4.69 -17.05 -20.30
C GLY A 113 -5.26 -17.74 -19.05
N ARG A 114 -4.73 -17.41 -17.87
CA ARG A 114 -5.06 -18.07 -16.61
C ARG A 114 -6.16 -17.33 -15.84
N GLY A 115 -7.33 -17.95 -15.77
CA GLY A 115 -8.45 -17.51 -14.92
C GLY A 115 -8.80 -18.52 -13.81
N ASP A 116 -9.53 -18.04 -12.80
CA ASP A 116 -10.16 -18.86 -11.77
C ASP A 116 -11.44 -19.55 -12.29
N LYS A 117 -12.08 -20.36 -11.44
CA LYS A 117 -13.30 -21.09 -11.82
C LYS A 117 -14.54 -20.20 -12.03
N SER A 118 -14.47 -18.96 -11.58
CA SER A 118 -15.50 -17.94 -11.76
C SER A 118 -15.22 -17.09 -13.00
N GLY A 119 -14.15 -17.38 -13.75
CA GLY A 119 -13.77 -16.65 -14.95
C GLY A 119 -13.12 -15.30 -14.66
N ARG A 120 -12.46 -15.15 -13.50
CA ARG A 120 -11.71 -13.94 -13.11
C ARG A 120 -10.20 -14.22 -13.08
N GLY A 121 -9.37 -13.24 -13.38
CA GLY A 121 -7.90 -13.39 -13.44
C GLY A 121 -7.22 -12.07 -13.76
N MET A 122 -5.90 -11.98 -13.59
CA MET A 122 -5.13 -10.73 -13.78
C MET A 122 -5.60 -9.54 -12.94
N GLU A 123 -6.19 -9.83 -11.78
CA GLU A 123 -6.42 -8.87 -10.71
C GLU A 123 -5.16 -8.87 -9.84
N LEU A 124 -4.24 -7.94 -10.16
CA LEU A 124 -2.87 -7.96 -9.69
C LEU A 124 -2.69 -6.95 -8.53
N SER A 125 -2.48 -7.48 -7.32
CA SER A 125 -2.60 -6.70 -6.08
C SER A 125 -1.29 -6.56 -5.30
N LEU A 126 -0.14 -6.72 -5.97
CA LEU A 126 1.17 -6.41 -5.41
C LEU A 126 2.22 -6.23 -6.51
N LEU A 127 3.26 -5.45 -6.22
CA LEU A 127 4.44 -5.32 -7.07
C LEU A 127 5.69 -5.26 -6.18
N HIS A 128 6.67 -6.14 -6.41
CA HIS A 128 7.88 -6.15 -5.58
C HIS A 128 9.12 -6.65 -6.31
N CYS A 129 10.26 -6.01 -6.04
CA CYS A 129 11.57 -6.49 -6.50
C CYS A 129 12.11 -7.55 -5.53
N PHE A 130 12.21 -8.82 -5.96
CA PHE A 130 12.74 -9.90 -5.12
C PHE A 130 13.44 -10.99 -5.92
N GLY A 131 14.56 -11.49 -5.41
CA GLY A 131 15.34 -12.56 -6.07
C GLY A 131 15.83 -12.19 -7.48
N GLY A 132 16.08 -10.90 -7.73
CA GLY A 132 16.47 -10.38 -9.06
C GLY A 132 15.33 -10.34 -10.07
N LYS A 133 14.06 -10.39 -9.62
CA LYS A 133 12.86 -10.37 -10.44
C LYS A 133 11.91 -9.27 -9.98
N LEU A 134 11.17 -8.68 -10.92
CA LEU A 134 9.99 -7.88 -10.62
C LEU A 134 8.77 -8.80 -10.57
N LEU A 135 8.20 -8.96 -9.38
CA LEU A 135 7.14 -9.93 -9.12
C LEU A 135 5.80 -9.24 -8.90
N THR A 136 4.73 -9.90 -9.35
CA THR A 136 3.34 -9.56 -9.07
C THR A 136 2.55 -10.84 -8.82
N ALA A 137 1.37 -10.75 -8.21
CA ALA A 137 0.53 -11.92 -7.95
C ALA A 137 -0.94 -11.59 -8.18
N CYS A 138 -1.68 -12.59 -8.67
CA CYS A 138 -3.11 -12.44 -8.92
C CYS A 138 -3.93 -12.91 -7.71
N ASP A 139 -4.78 -12.03 -7.16
CA ASP A 139 -5.59 -12.30 -5.97
C ASP A 139 -6.69 -13.38 -6.20
N ARG A 140 -7.04 -13.64 -7.47
CA ARG A 140 -8.05 -14.62 -7.88
C ARG A 140 -7.49 -16.01 -8.02
N THR A 141 -6.32 -16.13 -8.63
CA THR A 141 -5.71 -17.41 -8.98
C THR A 141 -4.63 -17.82 -8.00
N GLY A 142 -4.11 -16.88 -7.21
CA GLY A 142 -2.96 -17.03 -6.34
C GLY A 142 -1.64 -17.16 -7.10
N ASP A 143 -1.66 -17.15 -8.44
CA ASP A 143 -0.47 -17.38 -9.25
C ASP A 143 0.46 -16.17 -9.18
N VAL A 144 1.76 -16.43 -8.97
CA VAL A 144 2.82 -15.42 -8.94
C VAL A 144 3.47 -15.34 -10.32
N TYR A 145 3.70 -14.12 -10.79
CA TYR A 145 4.28 -13.82 -12.09
C TYR A 145 5.54 -12.97 -11.95
N GLU A 146 6.50 -13.21 -12.83
CA GLU A 146 7.59 -12.30 -13.14
C GLU A 146 7.14 -11.38 -14.29
N ILE A 147 7.29 -10.07 -14.12
CA ILE A 147 7.12 -9.09 -15.19
C ILE A 147 8.44 -9.02 -15.96
N CYS A 148 8.45 -9.39 -17.24
CA CYS A 148 9.65 -9.42 -18.08
C CYS A 148 9.60 -8.35 -19.17
N LYS A 149 10.72 -7.67 -19.43
CA LYS A 149 10.87 -6.79 -20.59
C LYS A 149 11.00 -7.61 -21.89
N GLY A 150 10.36 -7.15 -22.96
CA GLY A 150 10.39 -7.75 -24.29
C GLY A 150 9.25 -8.75 -24.55
N ARG A 151 9.29 -9.38 -25.73
CA ARG A 151 8.24 -10.30 -26.19
C ARG A 151 8.25 -11.61 -25.40
N GLY A 152 7.07 -12.03 -24.93
CA GLY A 152 6.85 -13.35 -24.35
C GLY A 152 6.52 -14.44 -25.38
N PRO A 153 6.65 -15.73 -25.02
CA PRO A 153 6.31 -16.85 -25.91
C PRO A 153 4.84 -16.85 -26.35
N GLU A 154 3.96 -16.34 -25.50
CA GLU A 154 2.51 -16.28 -25.74
C GLU A 154 2.09 -15.04 -26.56
N ASP A 155 3.02 -14.09 -26.75
CA ASP A 155 2.84 -12.78 -27.38
C ASP A 155 3.27 -12.74 -28.86
N GLU A 156 3.11 -13.86 -29.59
CA GLU A 156 3.41 -13.89 -31.02
C GLU A 156 2.55 -12.88 -31.78
N GLY A 157 3.18 -11.81 -32.28
CA GLY A 157 2.55 -10.75 -33.07
C GLY A 157 2.16 -9.48 -32.29
N SER A 158 2.37 -9.40 -30.97
CA SER A 158 2.10 -8.18 -30.20
C SER A 158 3.32 -7.26 -30.10
N ASP A 159 3.09 -5.94 -30.08
CA ASP A 159 4.08 -4.88 -29.83
C ASP A 159 4.21 -4.58 -28.31
N ASN A 160 3.83 -5.51 -27.44
CA ASN A 160 3.90 -5.31 -25.99
C ASN A 160 5.36 -5.22 -25.54
N ALA A 161 5.71 -4.14 -24.85
CA ALA A 161 7.06 -3.94 -24.31
C ALA A 161 7.35 -4.85 -23.10
N TYR A 162 6.33 -5.44 -22.49
CA TYR A 162 6.43 -6.33 -21.33
C TYR A 162 5.46 -7.51 -21.44
N HIS A 163 5.83 -8.64 -20.84
CA HIS A 163 4.97 -9.83 -20.70
C HIS A 163 5.06 -10.41 -19.29
N LEU A 164 4.06 -11.21 -18.91
CA LEU A 164 4.12 -12.00 -17.69
C LEU A 164 4.68 -13.39 -17.96
N LYS A 165 5.56 -13.82 -17.07
CA LYS A 165 6.03 -15.20 -17.02
C LYS A 165 5.60 -15.80 -15.69
N THR A 166 4.85 -16.89 -15.74
CA THR A 166 4.47 -17.63 -14.53
C THR A 166 5.74 -18.04 -13.77
N LEU A 167 5.81 -17.65 -12.50
CA LEU A 167 6.91 -18.03 -11.62
C LEU A 167 6.76 -19.51 -11.26
N THR A 168 7.85 -20.27 -11.33
CA THR A 168 7.85 -21.70 -11.02
C THR A 168 8.88 -22.03 -9.95
N THR A 169 8.62 -23.10 -9.19
CA THR A 169 9.61 -23.70 -8.30
C THR A 169 10.84 -24.17 -9.08
N MET A 170 11.97 -24.31 -8.39
CA MET A 170 13.20 -24.84 -8.98
C MET A 170 13.14 -26.37 -9.12
N GLY A 171 13.72 -26.94 -10.18
CA GLY A 171 13.87 -28.39 -10.38
C GLY A 171 13.27 -28.92 -11.68
N GLU A 172 13.45 -30.23 -11.95
CA GLU A 172 12.94 -30.89 -13.16
C GLU A 172 11.40 -30.95 -13.18
N ASP A 173 10.76 -31.02 -12.00
CA ASP A 173 9.30 -31.06 -11.83
C ASP A 173 8.71 -29.68 -11.46
N ALA A 174 9.31 -28.60 -11.96
CA ALA A 174 8.92 -27.22 -11.67
C ALA A 174 7.40 -27.00 -11.76
N GLN A 175 6.80 -26.51 -10.67
CA GLN A 175 5.38 -26.20 -10.58
C GLN A 175 5.18 -24.69 -10.48
N PRO A 176 4.05 -24.14 -10.96
CA PRO A 176 3.68 -22.76 -10.68
C PRO A 176 3.73 -22.45 -9.19
N VAL A 177 4.28 -21.29 -8.85
CA VAL A 177 4.21 -20.74 -7.49
C VAL A 177 2.81 -20.16 -7.32
N THR A 178 1.99 -20.83 -6.51
CA THR A 178 0.62 -20.41 -6.21
C THR A 178 0.46 -20.17 -4.71
N LEU A 179 -0.08 -19.01 -4.35
CA LEU A 179 -0.42 -18.61 -2.99
C LEU A 179 -1.79 -19.21 -2.62
N LEU A 180 -1.81 -20.09 -1.63
CA LEU A 180 -3.03 -20.79 -1.21
C LEU A 180 -3.63 -20.19 0.07
N LEU A 181 -4.95 -20.21 0.19
CA LEU A 181 -5.66 -19.68 1.34
C LEU A 181 -5.26 -20.40 2.64
N GLY A 182 -5.14 -19.64 3.74
CA GLY A 182 -4.87 -20.22 5.06
C GLY A 182 -3.52 -20.92 5.16
N ASP A 183 -3.55 -22.13 5.72
CA ASP A 183 -2.40 -23.02 5.90
C ASP A 183 -1.93 -23.72 4.60
N GLY A 184 -2.60 -23.46 3.48
CA GLY A 184 -2.30 -24.03 2.18
C GLY A 184 -2.74 -25.49 1.98
N SER A 185 -3.53 -26.05 2.91
CA SER A 185 -3.99 -27.45 2.83
C SER A 185 -4.94 -27.74 1.66
N ASN A 186 -5.63 -26.71 1.14
CA ASN A 186 -6.56 -26.86 0.03
C ASN A 186 -6.01 -26.24 -1.27
N PRO A 187 -5.49 -27.05 -2.21
CA PRO A 187 -4.89 -26.56 -3.46
C PRO A 187 -5.90 -25.96 -4.44
N LYS A 188 -7.20 -25.96 -4.11
CA LYS A 188 -8.27 -25.36 -4.94
C LYS A 188 -8.74 -24.01 -4.41
N LYS A 189 -8.11 -23.50 -3.34
CA LYS A 189 -8.47 -22.24 -2.69
C LYS A 189 -7.26 -21.32 -2.72
N PRO A 190 -7.13 -20.46 -3.74
CA PRO A 190 -6.08 -19.46 -3.77
C PRO A 190 -6.30 -18.40 -2.67
N LEU A 191 -5.20 -17.79 -2.24
CA LEU A 191 -5.21 -16.64 -1.34
C LEU A 191 -5.57 -15.39 -2.15
N LYS A 192 -6.49 -14.58 -1.63
CA LYS A 192 -6.66 -13.19 -2.06
C LYS A 192 -5.47 -12.37 -1.56
N CYS A 193 -4.36 -12.35 -2.29
CA CYS A 193 -3.17 -11.57 -1.90
C CYS A 193 -3.44 -10.07 -2.11
N GLU A 194 -2.89 -9.24 -1.24
CA GLU A 194 -3.21 -7.79 -1.20
C GLU A 194 -2.00 -6.90 -0.96
N TRP A 195 -0.89 -7.45 -0.46
CA TRP A 195 0.31 -6.66 -0.16
C TRP A 195 1.54 -7.56 -0.13
N SER A 196 2.71 -6.95 -0.33
CA SER A 196 4.00 -7.64 -0.20
C SER A 196 5.10 -6.77 0.40
N THR A 197 6.08 -7.42 1.02
CA THR A 197 7.33 -6.78 1.46
C THR A 197 8.45 -7.81 1.55
N VAL A 198 9.67 -7.41 1.89
CA VAL A 198 10.78 -8.32 2.17
C VAL A 198 11.17 -8.22 3.64
N LYS A 199 11.33 -9.38 4.28
CA LYS A 199 11.87 -9.52 5.64
C LYS A 199 12.71 -10.79 5.72
N ASP A 200 13.87 -10.71 6.37
CA ASP A 200 14.77 -11.84 6.58
C ASP A 200 15.05 -12.64 5.28
N GLU A 201 15.36 -11.91 4.20
CA GLU A 201 15.64 -12.44 2.85
C GLU A 201 14.49 -13.22 2.20
N GLN A 202 13.26 -13.07 2.70
CA GLN A 202 12.07 -13.69 2.15
C GLN A 202 11.07 -12.63 1.69
N LEU A 203 10.44 -12.86 0.54
CA LEU A 203 9.25 -12.12 0.14
C LEU A 203 8.10 -12.57 1.03
N VAL A 204 7.48 -11.63 1.72
CA VAL A 204 6.33 -11.82 2.57
C VAL A 204 5.11 -11.29 1.81
N VAL A 205 4.08 -12.12 1.63
CA VAL A 205 2.83 -11.75 0.95
C VAL A 205 1.66 -12.00 1.88
N GLY A 206 0.86 -10.96 2.11
CA GLY A 206 -0.34 -11.07 2.92
C GLY A 206 -1.63 -10.87 2.13
N SER A 207 -2.72 -10.99 2.86
CA SER A 207 -4.08 -10.77 2.40
C SER A 207 -4.72 -9.67 3.26
N THR A 208 -6.04 -9.51 3.18
CA THR A 208 -6.80 -8.45 3.85
C THR A 208 -6.60 -8.38 5.37
N GLY A 209 -6.14 -9.46 6.01
CA GLY A 209 -5.84 -9.48 7.44
C GLY A 209 -7.06 -9.50 8.35
N LYS A 210 -8.24 -9.82 7.81
CA LYS A 210 -9.49 -9.97 8.56
C LYS A 210 -10.13 -11.33 8.34
N GLU A 211 -11.09 -11.67 9.18
CA GLU A 211 -11.93 -12.84 8.95
C GLU A 211 -12.79 -12.69 7.69
N ARG A 212 -13.08 -13.82 7.04
CA ARG A 212 -14.16 -13.89 6.06
C ARG A 212 -15.48 -14.03 6.80
N THR A 213 -16.40 -13.10 6.54
CA THR A 213 -17.77 -13.14 7.05
C THR A 213 -18.76 -13.50 5.94
N ASP A 214 -19.89 -14.08 6.32
CA ASP A 214 -21.07 -14.17 5.44
C ASP A 214 -21.89 -12.87 5.47
N ASP A 215 -23.01 -12.84 4.73
CA ASP A 215 -23.88 -11.66 4.61
C ASP A 215 -24.61 -11.32 5.93
N ASP A 216 -24.68 -12.27 6.87
CA ASP A 216 -25.23 -12.09 8.22
C ASP A 216 -24.14 -11.61 9.22
N GLY A 217 -22.90 -11.44 8.77
CA GLY A 217 -21.77 -11.01 9.58
C GLY A 217 -21.12 -12.13 10.41
N ASN A 218 -21.48 -13.39 10.21
CA ASN A 218 -20.87 -14.51 10.93
C ASN A 218 -19.51 -14.85 10.33
N VAL A 219 -18.53 -15.16 11.18
CA VAL A 219 -17.21 -15.61 10.73
C VAL A 219 -17.29 -17.01 10.12
N VAL A 220 -16.86 -17.11 8.86
CA VAL A 220 -16.82 -18.36 8.07
C VAL A 220 -15.44 -19.01 8.17
N HIS A 221 -14.37 -18.23 8.01
CA HIS A 221 -12.97 -18.67 8.18
C HIS A 221 -12.02 -17.49 8.41
N GLN A 222 -10.76 -17.81 8.73
CA GLN A 222 -9.68 -16.84 8.99
C GLN A 222 -8.52 -16.99 7.99
N GLY A 223 -8.77 -17.59 6.81
CA GLY A 223 -7.73 -17.89 5.82
C GLY A 223 -6.97 -16.67 5.29
N GLU A 224 -7.63 -15.52 5.20
CA GLU A 224 -7.08 -14.22 4.79
C GLU A 224 -6.24 -13.55 5.90
N MET A 225 -6.16 -14.17 7.06
CA MET A 225 -5.28 -13.76 8.16
C MET A 225 -3.96 -14.55 8.16
N TRP A 226 -3.72 -15.39 7.16
CA TRP A 226 -2.45 -16.09 6.97
C TRP A 226 -1.57 -15.35 5.96
N VAL A 227 -0.28 -15.34 6.25
CA VAL A 227 0.76 -14.77 5.40
C VAL A 227 1.55 -15.88 4.71
N LYS A 228 2.15 -15.56 3.57
CA LYS A 228 3.01 -16.44 2.78
C LYS A 228 4.42 -15.89 2.80
N THR A 229 5.41 -16.73 3.07
CA THR A 229 6.82 -16.36 2.85
C THR A 229 7.38 -17.16 1.69
N ILE A 230 8.13 -16.49 0.82
CA ILE A 230 8.70 -17.06 -0.39
C ILE A 230 10.21 -16.83 -0.37
N THR A 231 10.97 -17.91 -0.51
CA THR A 231 12.43 -17.84 -0.61
C THR A 231 12.88 -17.52 -2.04
N THR A 232 14.16 -17.21 -2.24
CA THR A 232 14.76 -17.06 -3.58
C THR A 232 14.85 -18.37 -4.37
N SER A 233 14.63 -19.52 -3.71
CA SER A 233 14.40 -20.82 -4.38
C SER A 233 12.93 -21.07 -4.73
N TRP A 234 12.07 -20.06 -4.56
CA TRP A 234 10.64 -20.05 -4.87
C TRP A 234 9.81 -21.05 -4.07
N GLY A 235 10.29 -21.45 -2.89
CA GLY A 235 9.51 -22.27 -1.96
C GLY A 235 8.57 -21.40 -1.12
N VAL A 236 7.31 -21.82 -0.95
CA VAL A 236 6.29 -21.09 -0.18
C VAL A 236 6.09 -21.73 1.19
N THR A 237 6.10 -20.92 2.24
CA THR A 237 5.71 -21.31 3.60
C THR A 237 4.47 -20.52 4.04
N ASN A 238 3.53 -21.20 4.71
CA ASN A 238 2.31 -20.58 5.23
C ASN A 238 2.48 -20.25 6.71
N VAL A 239 2.25 -18.99 7.09
CA VAL A 239 2.45 -18.49 8.47
C VAL A 239 1.14 -17.94 9.03
N ASP A 240 0.73 -18.45 10.18
CA ASP A 240 -0.46 -17.99 10.90
C ASP A 240 -0.20 -16.61 11.51
N TRP A 241 -0.94 -15.60 11.04
CA TRP A 241 -0.86 -14.22 11.51
C TRP A 241 -2.15 -13.76 12.20
N ILE A 242 -3.05 -14.69 12.59
CA ILE A 242 -4.32 -14.36 13.24
C ILE A 242 -4.10 -13.48 14.47
N LYS A 243 -3.15 -13.86 15.33
CA LYS A 243 -2.82 -13.09 16.54
C LYS A 243 -2.22 -11.73 16.22
N ASN A 244 -1.38 -11.66 15.19
CA ASN A 244 -0.70 -10.44 14.76
C ASN A 244 -1.72 -9.37 14.33
N TYR A 245 -2.64 -9.72 13.43
CA TYR A 245 -3.71 -8.81 13.01
C TYR A 245 -4.66 -8.45 14.16
N ASN A 246 -4.93 -9.38 15.09
CA ASN A 246 -5.76 -9.09 16.25
C ASN A 246 -5.14 -8.01 17.15
N VAL A 247 -3.82 -8.02 17.33
CA VAL A 247 -3.13 -6.96 18.10
C VAL A 247 -3.33 -5.59 17.44
N LEU A 248 -3.18 -5.49 16.12
CA LEU A 248 -3.37 -4.22 15.41
C LEU A 248 -4.81 -3.70 15.59
N ARG A 249 -5.80 -4.59 15.48
CA ARG A 249 -7.22 -4.27 15.65
C ARG A 249 -7.53 -3.83 17.07
N GLU A 250 -7.06 -4.55 18.08
CA GLU A 250 -7.29 -4.20 19.49
C GLU A 250 -6.75 -2.81 19.82
N VAL A 251 -5.52 -2.51 19.39
CA VAL A 251 -4.90 -1.20 19.63
C VAL A 251 -5.60 -0.08 18.87
N ALA A 252 -6.07 -0.36 17.65
CA ALA A 252 -6.90 0.57 16.88
C ALA A 252 -8.37 0.65 17.39
N LYS A 253 -8.71 -0.08 18.47
CA LYS A 253 -10.07 -0.19 19.02
C LYS A 253 -11.09 -0.57 17.96
N CYS A 254 -10.74 -1.54 17.12
CA CYS A 254 -11.61 -2.15 16.12
C CYS A 254 -12.14 -3.49 16.67
N PRO A 255 -13.43 -3.57 17.06
CA PRO A 255 -13.97 -4.76 17.73
C PRO A 255 -13.86 -6.04 16.90
N HIS A 256 -13.62 -7.17 17.57
CA HIS A 256 -13.68 -8.50 16.96
C HIS A 256 -15.13 -8.92 16.68
N GLY A 257 -15.34 -9.63 15.57
CA GLY A 257 -16.65 -10.16 15.16
C GLY A 257 -17.68 -9.12 14.71
N THR A 258 -17.52 -7.84 15.07
CA THR A 258 -18.41 -6.77 14.65
C THR A 258 -17.72 -5.67 13.86
N GLY A 259 -16.44 -5.35 14.10
CA GLY A 259 -15.67 -4.43 13.26
C GLY A 259 -14.76 -5.17 12.30
N TYR A 260 -14.10 -4.43 11.40
CA TYR A 260 -13.06 -4.94 10.52
C TYR A 260 -12.01 -3.88 10.19
N MET A 261 -10.81 -4.36 9.87
CA MET A 261 -9.70 -3.57 9.34
C MET A 261 -9.16 -4.33 8.14
N ILE A 262 -9.04 -3.67 7.00
CA ILE A 262 -8.55 -4.27 5.75
C ILE A 262 -7.17 -3.70 5.46
N HIS A 263 -6.20 -4.59 5.33
CA HIS A 263 -4.82 -4.29 4.96
C HIS A 263 -4.61 -4.63 3.49
N GLU A 264 -4.23 -3.61 2.70
CA GLU A 264 -3.73 -3.76 1.32
C GLU A 264 -2.33 -3.16 1.18
N SER A 265 -1.68 -2.86 2.31
CA SER A 265 -0.31 -2.41 2.29
C SER A 265 0.38 -2.66 3.62
N ALA A 266 1.59 -3.21 3.55
CA ALA A 266 2.46 -3.42 4.68
C ALA A 266 3.91 -3.45 4.21
N CYS A 267 4.82 -2.92 5.03
CA CYS A 267 6.25 -3.03 4.82
C CYS A 267 6.99 -3.35 6.11
N TRP A 268 8.03 -4.17 6.00
CA TRP A 268 9.04 -4.30 7.04
C TRP A 268 10.17 -3.29 6.77
N SER A 269 10.68 -2.68 7.83
CA SER A 269 11.88 -1.83 7.78
C SER A 269 12.98 -2.46 8.62
N ASP A 270 14.10 -2.81 7.98
CA ASP A 270 15.32 -3.23 8.69
C ASP A 270 15.96 -2.07 9.47
N VAL A 271 15.80 -0.83 8.98
CA VAL A 271 16.36 0.37 9.63
C VAL A 271 15.69 0.66 10.98
N HIS A 272 14.39 0.38 11.07
CA HIS A 272 13.61 0.60 12.28
C HIS A 272 13.35 -0.69 13.07
N GLU A 273 13.61 -1.86 12.48
CA GLU A 273 13.27 -3.19 13.00
C GLU A 273 11.78 -3.33 13.32
N ARG A 274 10.94 -2.85 12.40
CA ARG A 274 9.51 -2.68 12.62
C ARG A 274 8.68 -2.94 11.38
N TRP A 275 7.47 -3.43 11.62
CA TRP A 275 6.41 -3.45 10.62
C TRP A 275 5.73 -2.08 10.54
N PHE A 276 5.26 -1.75 9.33
CA PHE A 276 4.45 -0.59 9.02
C PHE A 276 3.22 -1.04 8.23
N PHE A 277 2.05 -0.47 8.53
CA PHE A 277 0.81 -0.75 7.83
C PHE A 277 0.03 0.53 7.57
N PHE A 278 -0.57 0.62 6.39
CA PHE A 278 -1.53 1.65 6.04
C PHE A 278 -2.83 0.91 5.67
N PRO A 279 -3.68 0.54 6.65
CA PRO A 279 -4.94 -0.13 6.35
C PRO A 279 -5.75 0.70 5.36
N ARG A 280 -6.23 0.08 4.28
CA ARG A 280 -7.11 0.73 3.31
C ARG A 280 -8.37 1.18 4.00
N LYS A 281 -8.99 0.27 4.76
CA LYS A 281 -10.31 0.45 5.39
C LYS A 281 -10.30 0.08 6.85
N LEU A 282 -11.16 0.76 7.62
CA LEU A 282 -11.47 0.43 9.00
C LEU A 282 -12.94 0.74 9.26
N SER A 283 -13.61 -0.17 9.95
CA SER A 283 -14.97 0.00 10.46
C SER A 283 -15.09 -0.64 11.84
N ARG A 284 -15.76 0.04 12.76
CA ARG A 284 -16.16 -0.47 14.07
C ARG A 284 -17.59 -1.02 14.06
N LEU A 285 -18.23 -0.99 12.90
CA LEU A 285 -19.54 -1.58 12.60
C LEU A 285 -19.39 -2.81 11.69
N PRO A 286 -20.41 -3.70 11.65
CA PRO A 286 -20.41 -4.88 10.79
C PRO A 286 -20.11 -4.58 9.33
N TYR A 287 -19.50 -5.55 8.64
CA TYR A 287 -19.27 -5.45 7.21
C TYR A 287 -20.60 -5.33 6.47
N ASP A 288 -20.66 -4.34 5.60
CA ASP A 288 -21.76 -4.09 4.68
C ASP A 288 -21.11 -3.61 3.38
N GLU A 289 -21.39 -4.30 2.28
CA GLU A 289 -20.72 -4.11 0.99
C GLU A 289 -20.85 -2.65 0.50
N VAL A 290 -22.02 -2.05 0.66
CA VAL A 290 -22.29 -0.68 0.20
C VAL A 290 -21.58 0.35 1.10
N ALA A 291 -21.67 0.17 2.42
CA ALA A 291 -21.02 1.07 3.37
C ALA A 291 -19.49 0.99 3.28
N ASP A 292 -18.93 -0.19 2.98
CA ASP A 292 -17.49 -0.46 2.85
C ASP A 292 -16.80 0.41 1.80
N HIS A 293 -17.51 0.86 0.76
CA HIS A 293 -16.99 1.84 -0.21
C HIS A 293 -16.59 3.18 0.43
N HIS A 294 -17.12 3.49 1.62
CA HIS A 294 -16.88 4.75 2.33
C HIS A 294 -16.11 4.55 3.66
N LYS A 295 -15.46 3.39 3.84
CA LYS A 295 -14.70 3.06 5.06
C LYS A 295 -13.20 3.26 4.94
N CYS A 296 -12.73 3.93 3.89
CA CYS A 296 -11.32 4.23 3.78
C CYS A 296 -10.83 5.08 4.96
N ILE A 297 -9.62 4.81 5.41
CA ILE A 297 -9.02 5.47 6.58
C ILE A 297 -7.63 5.98 6.28
N ASN A 298 -7.24 7.04 6.99
CA ASN A 298 -5.93 7.66 6.88
C ASN A 298 -5.04 7.35 8.09
N LEU A 299 -4.99 6.08 8.51
CA LEU A 299 -4.22 5.62 9.67
C LEU A 299 -2.91 4.96 9.24
N MET A 300 -1.79 5.37 9.83
CA MET A 300 -0.50 4.70 9.73
C MET A 300 -0.22 4.00 11.07
N ILE A 301 0.19 2.74 10.98
CA ILE A 301 0.46 1.85 12.12
C ILE A 301 1.91 1.37 12.04
N SER A 302 2.62 1.29 13.16
CA SER A 302 3.92 0.61 13.24
C SER A 302 4.05 -0.25 14.48
N CYS A 303 4.60 -1.46 14.40
CA CYS A 303 4.84 -2.33 15.55
C CYS A 303 6.20 -3.04 15.45
N ASP A 304 6.67 -3.58 16.58
CA ASP A 304 7.84 -4.47 16.61
C ASP A 304 7.57 -5.80 15.85
N ALA A 305 8.63 -6.59 15.67
CA ALA A 305 8.57 -7.86 14.95
C ALA A 305 7.60 -8.88 15.59
N GLU A 306 7.46 -8.81 16.92
CA GLU A 306 6.64 -9.72 17.73
C GLU A 306 5.18 -9.29 17.87
N PHE A 307 4.80 -8.12 17.32
CA PHE A 307 3.47 -7.53 17.47
C PHE A 307 3.07 -7.41 18.96
N THR A 308 3.97 -6.91 19.80
CA THR A 308 3.64 -6.64 21.20
C THR A 308 2.61 -5.50 21.27
N PRO A 309 1.46 -5.63 21.96
CA PRO A 309 0.45 -4.57 21.99
C PRO A 309 0.98 -3.20 22.44
N GLY A 310 1.93 -3.19 23.37
CA GLY A 310 2.59 -1.98 23.85
C GLY A 310 3.45 -1.28 22.80
N SER A 311 3.96 -1.99 21.79
CA SER A 311 4.83 -1.47 20.75
C SER A 311 4.06 -0.75 19.63
N VAL A 312 2.75 -0.98 19.49
CA VAL A 312 1.95 -0.52 18.34
C VAL A 312 1.75 1.00 18.34
N LEU A 313 2.43 1.71 17.45
CA LEU A 313 2.32 3.15 17.25
C LEU A 313 1.21 3.46 16.24
N LEU A 314 0.46 4.53 16.48
CA LEU A 314 -0.62 5.00 15.60
C LEU A 314 -0.41 6.48 15.28
N GLN A 315 -0.66 6.90 14.04
CA GLN A 315 -0.85 8.31 13.70
C GLN A 315 -1.65 8.48 12.40
N PRO A 316 -2.31 9.63 12.18
CA PRO A 316 -2.88 9.93 10.88
C PRO A 316 -1.77 10.13 9.82
N TYR A 317 -2.05 9.77 8.58
CA TYR A 317 -1.30 10.22 7.39
C TYR A 317 -2.23 11.01 6.47
N LEU A 318 -1.73 12.03 5.75
CA LEU A 318 -2.52 12.80 4.77
C LEU A 318 -3.91 13.26 5.29
N THR A 319 -4.81 13.61 4.36
CA THR A 319 -6.22 13.91 4.65
C THR A 319 -7.07 12.65 4.48
N CYS A 320 -7.98 12.41 5.43
CA CYS A 320 -8.96 11.33 5.35
C CYS A 320 -9.99 11.61 4.25
N LEU A 321 -10.17 10.63 3.36
CA LEU A 321 -11.14 10.64 2.28
C LEU A 321 -11.90 9.32 2.31
N PRO A 322 -13.24 9.31 2.47
CA PRO A 322 -14.00 8.08 2.71
C PRO A 322 -13.86 7.00 1.61
N SER A 323 -13.69 7.41 0.36
CA SER A 323 -13.60 6.52 -0.81
C SER A 323 -12.17 6.29 -1.31
N ARG A 324 -11.15 6.92 -0.68
CA ARG A 324 -9.76 6.85 -1.14
C ARG A 324 -8.84 6.34 -0.04
N GLY A 325 -8.46 5.06 -0.17
CA GLY A 325 -7.63 4.34 0.79
C GLY A 325 -6.27 3.97 0.23
N ALA A 326 -5.32 3.69 1.11
CA ALA A 326 -4.02 3.16 0.71
C ALA A 326 -4.17 1.80 0.02
N SER A 327 -3.53 1.65 -1.13
CA SER A 327 -3.45 0.40 -1.90
C SER A 327 -2.02 -0.14 -1.99
N ASP A 328 -1.01 0.69 -1.74
CA ASP A 328 0.37 0.26 -1.52
C ASP A 328 1.20 1.39 -0.91
N PHE A 329 2.38 1.08 -0.36
CA PHE A 329 3.41 2.07 -0.04
C PHE A 329 4.79 1.43 -0.01
N PHE A 330 5.83 2.24 -0.21
CA PHE A 330 7.21 1.81 0.00
C PHE A 330 8.04 2.95 0.60
N PHE A 331 9.14 2.56 1.27
CA PHE A 331 10.13 3.52 1.76
C PHE A 331 11.01 4.02 0.63
N ILE A 332 11.15 5.34 0.49
CA ILE A 332 12.05 5.90 -0.52
C ILE A 332 13.49 5.49 -0.20
N PRO A 333 14.21 4.85 -1.13
CA PRO A 333 15.60 4.47 -0.92
C PRO A 333 16.47 5.65 -0.48
N ASN A 334 17.49 5.37 0.34
CA ASN A 334 18.44 6.37 0.82
C ASN A 334 17.80 7.49 1.65
N THR A 335 16.72 7.17 2.36
CA THR A 335 16.11 8.03 3.36
C THR A 335 16.14 7.42 4.77
N ASN A 336 16.82 6.28 4.97
CA ASN A 336 16.76 5.50 6.21
C ASN A 336 15.31 5.20 6.60
N ASP A 337 14.50 4.82 5.60
CA ASP A 337 13.08 4.52 5.74
C ASP A 337 12.29 5.63 6.45
N THR A 338 12.64 6.90 6.19
CA THR A 338 11.95 8.05 6.80
C THR A 338 11.02 8.78 5.85
N HIS A 339 11.21 8.66 4.54
CA HIS A 339 10.26 9.14 3.54
C HIS A 339 9.50 7.96 2.94
N ILE A 340 8.20 8.12 2.73
CA ILE A 340 7.29 7.08 2.29
C ILE A 340 6.57 7.55 1.03
N PHE A 341 6.66 6.78 -0.05
CA PHE A 341 5.76 6.88 -1.18
C PHE A 341 4.44 6.21 -0.82
N VAL A 342 3.32 6.92 -0.92
CA VAL A 342 1.99 6.38 -0.61
C VAL A 342 1.16 6.35 -1.88
N LEU A 343 0.67 5.17 -2.24
CA LEU A 343 -0.29 4.96 -3.31
C LEU A 343 -1.69 4.81 -2.70
N ARG A 344 -2.66 5.55 -3.24
CA ARG A 344 -4.07 5.40 -2.89
C ARG A 344 -4.91 5.21 -4.12
N THR A 345 -5.93 4.38 -4.00
CA THR A 345 -6.93 4.20 -5.05
C THR A 345 -8.30 4.66 -4.58
N GLU A 346 -9.11 5.09 -5.53
CA GLU A 346 -10.50 5.44 -5.33
C GLU A 346 -11.35 4.70 -6.37
N GLU A 347 -12.39 4.02 -5.88
CA GLU A 347 -13.40 3.35 -6.69
C GLU A 347 -14.69 4.16 -6.56
N GLY A 348 -15.13 4.78 -7.64
CA GLY A 348 -16.35 5.60 -7.64
C GLY A 348 -17.09 5.56 -8.96
N GLU A 349 -18.19 6.31 -9.04
CA GLU A 349 -19.03 6.39 -10.25
C GLU A 349 -18.26 6.88 -11.49
N ALA A 350 -17.20 7.67 -11.28
CA ALA A 350 -16.34 8.19 -12.35
C ALA A 350 -15.30 7.16 -12.87
N GLY A 351 -15.28 5.94 -12.31
CA GLY A 351 -14.30 4.89 -12.59
C GLY A 351 -13.24 4.77 -11.51
N MET A 352 -12.21 3.98 -11.81
CA MET A 352 -11.08 3.72 -10.93
C MET A 352 -9.98 4.75 -11.14
N MET A 353 -9.49 5.36 -10.05
CA MET A 353 -8.43 6.35 -10.10
C MET A 353 -7.35 6.04 -9.06
N SER A 354 -6.09 6.27 -9.44
CA SER A 354 -4.96 6.17 -8.51
C SER A 354 -4.31 7.53 -8.26
N TYR A 355 -3.78 7.68 -7.05
CA TYR A 355 -3.14 8.89 -6.56
C TYR A 355 -1.86 8.55 -5.82
N ALA A 356 -0.83 9.37 -6.01
CA ALA A 356 0.45 9.22 -5.32
C ALA A 356 0.79 10.47 -4.52
N SER A 357 1.45 10.26 -3.38
CA SER A 357 2.03 11.32 -2.55
C SER A 357 3.33 10.85 -1.92
N VAL A 358 4.12 11.77 -1.38
CA VAL A 358 5.28 11.42 -0.55
C VAL A 358 5.16 12.15 0.78
N ILE A 359 5.30 11.41 1.87
CA ILE A 359 5.28 11.94 3.24
C ILE A 359 6.53 11.52 4.00
N ASP A 360 6.81 12.16 5.13
CA ASP A 360 7.77 11.64 6.12
C ASP A 360 7.07 10.81 7.21
N LEU A 361 7.85 10.21 8.11
CA LEU A 361 7.34 9.45 9.25
C LEU A 361 6.60 10.30 10.30
N CYS A 362 6.55 11.61 10.16
CA CYS A 362 5.71 12.49 10.99
C CYS A 362 4.43 12.95 10.25
N GLY A 363 4.18 12.42 9.04
CA GLY A 363 3.05 12.82 8.20
C GLY A 363 3.24 14.17 7.49
N THR A 364 4.45 14.74 7.50
CA THR A 364 4.77 15.95 6.74
C THR A 364 4.70 15.66 5.25
N ILE A 365 3.96 16.48 4.50
CA ILE A 365 3.81 16.30 3.05
C ILE A 365 5.05 16.82 2.30
N LEU A 366 5.73 15.90 1.62
CA LEU A 366 6.92 16.15 0.79
C LEU A 366 6.57 16.22 -0.71
N MET A 367 5.48 15.57 -1.12
CA MET A 367 4.78 15.75 -2.39
C MET A 367 3.28 15.68 -2.14
N GLU A 368 2.58 16.75 -2.51
CA GLU A 368 1.12 16.78 -2.48
C GLU A 368 0.54 15.67 -3.34
N GLU A 369 -0.62 15.17 -2.94
CA GLU A 369 -1.27 14.11 -3.67
C GLU A 369 -1.65 14.55 -5.09
N GLN A 370 -1.30 13.74 -6.08
CA GLN A 370 -1.64 13.94 -7.48
C GLN A 370 -2.07 12.64 -8.14
N SER A 371 -2.93 12.72 -9.16
CA SER A 371 -3.35 11.54 -9.90
C SER A 371 -2.18 10.94 -10.68
N VAL A 372 -2.08 9.62 -10.68
CA VAL A 372 -1.07 8.84 -11.43
C VAL A 372 -1.70 7.95 -12.51
N GLY A 373 -3.01 8.09 -12.76
CA GLY A 373 -3.69 7.38 -13.84
C GLY A 373 -5.13 6.99 -13.50
N ALA A 374 -5.88 6.64 -14.55
CA ALA A 374 -7.25 6.15 -14.49
C ALA A 374 -7.31 4.62 -14.43
N PHE A 375 -6.52 4.05 -13.52
CA PHE A 375 -6.49 2.62 -13.19
C PHE A 375 -6.47 2.50 -11.66
N LYS A 376 -6.93 1.36 -11.12
CA LYS A 376 -6.72 1.01 -9.72
C LYS A 376 -5.35 0.31 -9.61
N TYR A 377 -4.31 1.09 -9.33
CA TYR A 377 -2.97 0.56 -9.09
C TYR A 377 -2.88 0.04 -7.65
N GLU A 378 -2.60 -1.25 -7.50
CA GLU A 378 -2.53 -1.97 -6.22
C GLU A 378 -1.14 -2.55 -5.95
N GLY A 379 -0.14 -2.09 -6.71
CA GLY A 379 1.26 -2.34 -6.39
C GLY A 379 2.12 -1.23 -6.94
N ALA A 380 3.10 -0.77 -6.17
CA ALA A 380 4.12 0.18 -6.58
C ALA A 380 5.49 -0.19 -6.02
N GLU A 381 6.52 -0.01 -6.84
CA GLU A 381 7.88 -0.43 -6.47
C GLU A 381 8.93 0.43 -7.18
N VAL A 382 10.08 0.65 -6.53
CA VAL A 382 11.27 1.22 -7.21
C VAL A 382 11.91 0.14 -8.08
N ILE A 383 12.03 0.42 -9.38
CA ILE A 383 12.45 -0.54 -10.40
C ILE A 383 13.76 -0.15 -11.10
N ASP A 384 14.55 0.75 -10.49
CA ASP A 384 15.83 1.24 -11.04
C ASP A 384 16.76 0.10 -11.50
N ASP A 385 16.93 -0.93 -10.69
CA ASP A 385 17.82 -2.06 -10.98
C ASP A 385 17.21 -3.10 -11.93
N PHE A 386 15.90 -3.02 -12.20
CA PHE A 386 15.19 -4.00 -13.02
C PHE A 386 15.11 -3.60 -14.50
N LEU A 387 15.20 -2.30 -14.79
CA LEU A 387 15.13 -1.80 -16.15
C LEU A 387 16.54 -1.74 -16.74
N ALA A 388 16.86 -2.75 -17.55
CA ALA A 388 18.18 -2.90 -18.20
C ALA A 388 18.60 -1.70 -19.08
N ASP A 389 17.64 -0.85 -19.46
CA ASP A 389 17.89 0.43 -20.13
C ASP A 389 17.28 1.56 -19.29
N PRO A 390 17.90 2.75 -19.25
CA PRO A 390 17.28 3.93 -18.67
C PRO A 390 15.90 4.10 -19.30
N VAL A 391 14.87 4.22 -18.47
CA VAL A 391 13.57 4.65 -18.97
C VAL A 391 13.72 6.08 -19.47
N GLU A 392 13.55 6.29 -20.76
CA GLU A 392 13.52 7.64 -21.32
C GLU A 392 12.22 8.30 -20.88
N PHE A 393 12.31 9.27 -19.96
CA PHE A 393 11.19 10.05 -19.43
C PHE A 393 11.09 11.44 -20.04
#